data_AF-A0A9W8EIK8-F1
#
_entry.id   AF-A0A9W8EIK8-F1
#
_cell.length_a   1.000
_cell.length_b   1.000
_cell.length_c   1.000
_cell.angle_alpha   90.00
_cell.angle_beta   90.00
_cell.angle_gamma   90.00
#
_symmetry.space_group_name_H-M   'P 1'
#
loop_
_entity.id
_entity.type
_entity.pdbx_description
1 polymer ?
#
loop_
_entity_poly.entity_id
_entity_poly.type
_entity_poly.pdbx_seq_one_letter_code
_entity_poly.pdbx_strand_id
1 'polypeptide(L)'
;MQIKASILALVCLSGYLASAFDFHSDEAAECTRTHWDEIRDVVNPKLLMMNSVLPPDGVRKIRTLLNGSDQLPKRPPPRDWLGKAADAVPEGIMNMFGKDIIEKCVNEMHERK
;
A
#
# COMPACT_ATOMS: atom_id res chain seq x y z
N MET A 1 21.89 -36.39 44.96
CA MET A 1 22.05 -34.92 45.04
C MET A 1 22.61 -34.44 43.71
N GLN A 2 22.22 -33.26 43.22
CA GLN A 2 22.56 -32.61 41.91
C GLN A 2 21.59 -33.01 40.78
N ILE A 3 20.41 -32.40 40.71
CA ILE A 3 20.02 -31.11 40.07
C ILE A 3 19.68 -31.27 38.59
N LYS A 4 18.36 -31.15 38.33
CA LYS A 4 17.68 -31.05 37.04
C LYS A 4 18.13 -29.77 36.32
N ALA A 5 18.30 -29.82 35.00
CA ALA A 5 18.23 -28.65 34.14
C ALA A 5 17.37 -28.98 32.92
N SER A 6 16.06 -28.83 33.09
CA SER A 6 15.13 -28.71 31.97
C SER A 6 15.44 -27.40 31.27
N ILE A 7 16.04 -27.48 30.08
CA ILE A 7 16.25 -26.32 29.22
C ILE A 7 14.87 -25.97 28.63
N LEU A 8 14.22 -24.97 29.21
CA LEU A 8 13.12 -24.26 28.57
C LEU A 8 13.66 -23.68 27.26
N ALA A 9 13.23 -24.24 26.13
CA ALA A 9 13.37 -23.59 24.85
C ALA A 9 12.50 -22.32 24.91
N LEU A 10 13.20 -21.18 25.01
CA LEU A 10 12.62 -19.85 24.95
C LEU A 10 11.95 -19.71 23.58
N VAL A 11 10.63 -19.80 23.55
CA VAL A 11 9.84 -19.41 22.38
C VAL A 11 10.01 -17.90 22.25
N CYS A 12 10.94 -17.48 21.39
CA CYS A 12 10.94 -16.12 20.86
C CYS A 12 9.64 -15.96 20.08
N LEU A 13 8.61 -15.47 20.76
CA LEU A 13 7.46 -14.84 20.12
C LEU A 13 8.01 -13.65 19.33
N SER A 14 8.37 -13.91 18.08
CA SER A 14 8.60 -12.90 17.06
C SER A 14 7.30 -12.15 16.91
N GLY A 15 7.11 -11.12 17.72
CA GLY A 15 6.06 -10.14 17.52
C GLY A 15 6.26 -9.56 16.13
N TYR A 16 5.46 -10.02 15.18
CA TYR A 16 5.28 -9.38 13.90
C TYR A 16 4.58 -8.05 14.22
N LEU A 17 5.38 -7.05 14.62
CA LEU A 17 4.98 -5.66 14.51
C LEU A 17 4.72 -5.49 13.01
N ALA A 18 3.45 -5.54 12.60
CA ALA A 18 3.06 -5.19 11.26
C ALA A 18 3.54 -3.75 11.05
N SER A 19 4.70 -3.58 10.44
CA SER A 19 5.17 -2.26 10.05
C SER A 19 4.13 -1.73 9.08
N ALA A 20 3.64 -0.51 9.32
CA ALA A 20 2.79 0.17 8.36
C ALA A 20 3.46 0.10 6.98
N PHE A 21 2.68 -0.24 5.97
CA PHE A 21 3.19 -0.38 4.60
C PHE A 21 3.68 0.99 4.10
N ASP A 22 4.94 1.08 3.68
CA ASP A 22 5.53 2.34 3.23
C ASP A 22 5.29 2.59 1.74
N PHE A 23 4.29 3.41 1.45
CA PHE A 23 3.94 3.89 0.11
C PHE A 23 4.98 4.84 -0.51
N HIS A 24 5.97 5.31 0.26
CA HIS A 24 7.04 6.19 -0.23
C HIS A 24 8.31 5.43 -0.65
N SER A 25 8.33 4.11 -0.46
CA SER A 25 9.46 3.25 -0.83
C SER A 25 9.60 3.08 -2.35
N ASP A 26 10.83 2.77 -2.76
CA ASP A 26 11.15 2.52 -4.18
C ASP A 26 10.51 1.23 -4.67
N GLU A 27 10.50 0.21 -3.81
CA GLU A 27 9.81 -1.05 -4.05
C GLU A 27 8.30 -0.83 -4.25
N ALA A 28 7.64 -0.01 -3.42
CA ALA A 28 6.21 0.27 -3.60
C ALA A 28 5.91 1.01 -4.91
N ALA A 29 6.76 1.97 -5.28
CA ALA A 29 6.63 2.69 -6.55
C ALA A 29 6.86 1.77 -7.75
N GLU A 30 7.84 0.86 -7.67
CA GLU A 30 8.10 -0.14 -8.70
C GLU A 30 6.94 -1.12 -8.85
N CYS A 31 6.45 -1.69 -7.75
CA CYS A 31 5.31 -2.58 -7.73
C CYS A 31 4.04 -1.93 -8.29
N THR A 32 3.79 -0.66 -7.95
CA THR A 32 2.66 0.11 -8.49
C THR A 32 2.72 0.26 -10.00
N ARG A 33 3.93 0.50 -10.55
CA ARG A 33 4.11 0.64 -12.01
C ARG A 33 3.95 -0.70 -12.72
N THR A 34 4.48 -1.77 -12.14
CA THR A 34 4.42 -3.13 -12.69
C THR A 34 2.97 -3.64 -12.72
N HIS A 35 2.19 -3.40 -11.67
CA HIS A 35 0.80 -3.84 -11.54
C HIS A 35 -0.22 -2.75 -11.89
N TRP A 36 0.17 -1.74 -12.67
CA TRP A 36 -0.66 -0.55 -12.88
C TRP A 36 -2.03 -0.87 -13.49
N ASP A 37 -2.10 -1.78 -14.45
CA ASP A 37 -3.38 -2.14 -15.07
C ASP A 37 -4.30 -2.88 -14.09
N GLU A 38 -3.77 -3.75 -13.24
CA GLU A 38 -4.53 -4.44 -12.18
C GLU A 38 -5.05 -3.43 -11.14
N ILE A 39 -4.21 -2.47 -10.74
CA ILE A 39 -4.61 -1.36 -9.86
C ILE A 39 -5.72 -0.54 -10.52
N ARG A 40 -5.61 -0.23 -11.82
CA ARG A 40 -6.64 0.50 -12.56
C ARG A 40 -7.98 -0.22 -12.55
N ASP A 41 -7.98 -1.53 -12.79
CA ASP A 41 -9.21 -2.34 -12.81
C ASP A 41 -9.90 -2.36 -11.44
N VAL A 42 -9.12 -2.38 -10.35
CA VAL A 42 -9.65 -2.35 -8.99
C VAL A 42 -10.12 -0.96 -8.56
N VAL A 43 -9.39 0.09 -8.95
CA VAL A 43 -9.59 1.46 -8.43
C VAL A 43 -10.59 2.26 -9.25
N ASN A 44 -10.56 2.19 -10.58
CA ASN A 44 -11.47 2.94 -11.45
C ASN A 44 -12.95 2.83 -11.08
N PRO A 45 -13.53 1.64 -10.82
CA PRO A 45 -14.94 1.55 -10.43
C PRO A 45 -15.25 2.20 -9.07
N LYS A 46 -14.23 2.47 -8.24
CA LYS A 46 -14.36 3.04 -6.90
C LYS A 46 -14.06 4.55 -6.86
N LEU A 47 -13.49 5.14 -7.91
CA LEU A 47 -13.10 6.55 -7.92
C LEU A 47 -14.29 7.49 -7.69
N LEU A 48 -15.49 7.12 -8.16
CA LEU A 48 -16.71 7.89 -7.91
C LEU A 48 -17.09 7.96 -6.41
N MET A 49 -16.71 6.93 -5.63
CA MET A 49 -16.98 6.86 -4.19
C MET A 49 -15.99 7.69 -3.36
N MET A 50 -14.92 8.21 -3.95
CA MET A 50 -13.90 8.99 -3.25
C MET A 50 -14.47 10.20 -2.52
N ASN A 51 -15.46 10.88 -3.12
CA ASN A 51 -16.10 12.05 -2.50
C ASN A 51 -16.87 11.69 -1.22
N SER A 52 -17.22 10.42 -1.03
CA SER A 52 -17.98 9.92 0.13
C SER A 52 -17.08 9.34 1.23
N VAL A 53 -15.86 8.93 0.90
CA VAL A 53 -14.94 8.27 1.84
C VAL A 53 -13.74 9.11 2.24
N LEU A 54 -13.37 10.11 1.42
CA LEU A 54 -12.25 10.99 1.71
C LEU A 54 -12.70 12.29 2.37
N PRO A 55 -11.86 12.86 3.26
CA PRO A 55 -12.04 14.24 3.68
C PRO A 55 -11.95 15.19 2.47
N PRO A 56 -12.58 16.38 2.50
CA PRO A 56 -12.58 17.33 1.38
C PRO A 56 -11.17 17.65 0.85
N ASP A 57 -10.17 17.70 1.73
CA ASP A 57 -8.78 17.97 1.37
C ASP A 57 -8.15 16.81 0.60
N GLY A 58 -8.44 15.57 1.00
CA GLY A 58 -8.02 14.37 0.28
C GLY A 58 -8.66 14.28 -1.10
N VAL A 59 -9.95 14.59 -1.21
CA VAL A 59 -10.67 14.67 -2.50
C VAL A 59 -9.98 15.68 -3.43
N ARG A 60 -9.66 16.88 -2.93
CA ARG A 60 -8.99 17.91 -3.74
C ARG A 60 -7.62 17.44 -4.21
N LYS A 61 -6.80 16.86 -3.33
CA LYS A 61 -5.48 16.34 -3.68
C LYS A 61 -5.57 15.25 -4.75
N ILE A 62 -6.49 14.29 -4.61
CA ILE A 62 -6.65 13.24 -5.62
C ILE A 62 -7.16 13.81 -6.94
N ARG A 63 -8.16 14.69 -6.94
CA ARG A 63 -8.62 15.32 -8.20
C ARG A 63 -7.51 16.06 -8.93
N THR A 64 -6.62 16.71 -8.20
CA THR A 64 -5.41 17.33 -8.77
C THR A 64 -4.46 16.28 -9.36
N LEU A 65 -4.22 15.17 -8.65
CA LEU A 65 -3.38 14.06 -9.14
C LEU A 65 -3.95 13.38 -10.39
N LEU A 66 -5.28 13.35 -10.51
CA LEU A 66 -5.99 12.81 -11.68
C LEU A 66 -6.19 13.84 -12.80
N ASN A 67 -5.73 15.08 -12.62
CA ASN A 67 -5.97 16.19 -13.56
C ASN A 67 -7.46 16.35 -13.93
N GLY A 68 -8.35 16.17 -12.94
CA GLY A 68 -9.80 16.22 -13.13
C GLY A 68 -10.44 15.00 -13.80
N SER A 69 -9.66 13.97 -14.15
CA SER A 69 -10.21 12.71 -14.68
C SER A 69 -10.95 11.92 -13.60
N ASP A 70 -11.98 11.20 -14.01
CA ASP A 70 -12.73 10.21 -13.23
C ASP A 70 -12.11 8.80 -13.31
N GLN A 71 -10.96 8.67 -13.99
CA GLN A 71 -10.21 7.43 -14.17
C GLN A 71 -8.72 7.62 -13.86
N LEU A 72 -8.08 6.56 -13.38
CA LEU A 72 -6.63 6.48 -13.36
C LEU A 72 -6.09 6.48 -14.80
N PRO A 73 -4.97 7.20 -15.06
CA PRO A 73 -4.40 7.31 -16.39
C PRO A 73 -4.01 5.94 -16.97
N LYS A 74 -4.12 5.79 -18.29
CA LYS A 74 -3.78 4.53 -18.97
C LYS A 74 -2.33 4.10 -18.78
N ARG A 75 -1.42 5.06 -18.66
CA ARG A 75 0.00 4.79 -18.44
C ARG A 75 0.34 4.93 -16.96
N PRO A 76 1.28 4.12 -16.44
CA PRO A 76 1.72 4.24 -15.07
C PRO A 76 2.30 5.63 -14.80
N PRO A 77 1.99 6.21 -13.64
CA PRO A 77 2.43 7.55 -13.28
C PRO A 77 3.94 7.56 -12.92
N PRO A 78 4.52 8.76 -12.72
CA PRO A 78 5.88 8.89 -12.19
C PRO A 78 6.02 8.28 -10.78
N ARG A 79 7.28 8.00 -10.39
CA ARG A 79 7.65 7.31 -9.13
C ARG A 79 7.01 7.91 -7.88
N ASP A 80 6.93 9.22 -7.80
CA ASP A 80 6.44 9.96 -6.63
C ASP A 80 4.90 10.03 -6.54
N TRP A 81 4.19 9.53 -7.54
CA TRP A 81 2.73 9.61 -7.57
C TRP A 81 2.07 8.80 -6.45
N LEU A 82 2.60 7.61 -6.14
CA LEU A 82 2.05 6.75 -5.09
C LEU A 82 2.12 7.42 -3.71
N GLY A 83 3.28 7.99 -3.37
CA GLY A 83 3.44 8.74 -2.12
C GLY A 83 2.45 9.91 -2.02
N LYS A 84 2.33 10.70 -3.09
CA LYS A 84 1.34 11.80 -3.14
C LYS A 84 -0.11 11.32 -3.00
N ALA A 85 -0.44 10.15 -3.56
CA ALA A 85 -1.75 9.55 -3.39
C ALA A 85 -1.97 9.08 -1.94
N ALA A 86 -0.97 8.45 -1.32
CA ALA A 86 -1.00 8.06 0.09
C ALA A 86 -1.11 9.27 1.03
N ASP A 87 -0.47 10.40 0.73
CA ASP A 87 -0.62 11.66 1.47
C ASP A 87 -2.02 12.28 1.40
N ALA A 88 -2.83 11.83 0.43
CA ALA A 88 -4.19 12.28 0.21
C ALA A 88 -5.25 11.33 0.77
N VAL A 89 -4.87 10.07 1.00
CA VAL A 89 -5.78 8.96 1.30
C VAL A 89 -5.38 8.36 2.65
N PRO A 90 -6.23 8.43 3.68
CA PRO A 90 -5.96 7.78 4.96
C PRO A 90 -5.61 6.30 4.78
N GLU A 91 -4.60 5.82 5.51
CA GLU A 91 -4.09 4.45 5.38
C GLU A 91 -5.20 3.40 5.48
N GLY A 92 -6.16 3.60 6.39
CA GLY A 92 -7.29 2.68 6.62
C GLY A 92 -8.18 2.43 5.41
N ILE A 93 -8.10 3.24 4.36
CA ILE A 93 -8.83 3.03 3.11
C ILE A 93 -7.92 2.76 1.90
N MET A 94 -6.59 2.71 2.08
CA MET A 94 -5.65 2.42 0.99
C MET A 94 -5.83 1.01 0.40
N ASN A 95 -6.39 0.06 1.14
CA ASN A 95 -6.79 -1.26 0.58
C ASN A 95 -7.82 -1.12 -0.54
N MET A 96 -8.70 -0.11 -0.47
CA MET A 96 -9.64 0.17 -1.56
C MET A 96 -8.92 0.69 -2.82
N PHE A 97 -7.70 1.22 -2.66
CA PHE A 97 -6.87 1.82 -3.69
C PHE A 97 -5.69 0.94 -4.15
N GLY A 98 -5.79 -0.38 -3.92
CA GLY A 98 -4.81 -1.34 -4.43
C GLY A 98 -3.61 -1.60 -3.52
N LYS A 99 -3.65 -1.18 -2.23
CA LYS A 99 -2.60 -1.54 -1.25
C LYS A 99 -2.28 -3.03 -1.28
N ASP A 100 -3.29 -3.91 -1.28
CA ASP A 100 -3.09 -5.37 -1.27
C ASP A 100 -2.22 -5.87 -2.45
N ILE A 101 -2.38 -5.28 -3.64
CA ILE A 101 -1.60 -5.62 -4.84
C ILE A 101 -0.14 -5.19 -4.65
N ILE A 102 0.06 -3.95 -4.21
CA ILE A 102 1.39 -3.36 -4.04
C ILE A 102 2.14 -4.07 -2.90
N GLU A 103 1.48 -4.26 -1.77
CA GLU A 103 2.03 -4.92 -0.57
C GLU A 103 2.43 -6.36 -0.84
N LYS A 104 1.58 -7.12 -1.56
CA LYS A 104 1.92 -8.47 -2.01
C LYS A 104 3.19 -8.46 -2.88
N CYS A 105 3.27 -7.59 -3.87
CA CYS A 105 4.44 -7.49 -4.74
C CYS A 105 5.72 -7.13 -3.96
N VAL A 106 5.65 -6.18 -3.02
CA VAL A 106 6.81 -5.81 -2.17
C VAL A 106 7.26 -6.99 -1.32
N ASN A 107 6.34 -7.72 -0.71
CA ASN A 107 6.67 -8.91 0.08
C ASN A 107 7.35 -10.00 -0.77
N GLU A 108 6.83 -10.27 -1.98
CA GLU A 108 7.46 -11.20 -2.92
C GLU A 108 8.86 -10.75 -3.37
N MET A 109 9.12 -9.43 -3.47
CA MET A 109 10.46 -8.90 -3.74
C MET A 109 11.41 -9.11 -2.56
N HIS A 110 10.92 -9.02 -1.31
CA HIS A 110 11.73 -9.26 -0.11
C HIS A 110 12.07 -10.73 0.09
N GLU A 111 11.16 -11.65 -0.22
CA GLU A 111 11.41 -13.11 -0.11
C GLU A 111 12.45 -13.62 -1.12
N ARG A 112 12.74 -12.84 -2.17
CA ARG A 112 13.73 -13.18 -3.21
C ARG A 112 15.13 -12.63 -2.93
N LYS A 113 15.31 -11.79 -1.90
CA LYS A 113 16.59 -11.20 -1.49
C LYS A 113 17.25 -12.06 -0.41
#